data_AF-A0A9P4P7A4-F1
#
_entry.id   AF-A0A9P4P7A4-F1
#
_cell.length_a   1.000
_cell.length_b   1.000
_cell.length_c   1.000
_cell.angle_alpha   90.00
_cell.angle_beta   90.00
_cell.angle_gamma   90.00
#
_symmetry.space_group_name_H-M   'P 1'
#
loop_
_entity.id
_entity.type
_entity.pdbx_description
1 polymer ?
#
loop_
_entity_poly.entity_id
_entity_poly.type
_entity_poly.pdbx_seq_one_letter_code
_entity_poly.pdbx_strand_id
1 'polypeptide(L)'
;MKLSLALATLAVFVSSAAANPVETTPQGACGPKWDWCDNLGEIRCECNGGHRLKCAQIWLDTGVTKFWNPVENCPKHGTKLQCIDGACVGP
;
A
#
# COMPACT_ATOMS: atom_id res chain seq x y z
N MET A 1 28.69 -21.52 -58.37
CA MET A 1 28.33 -21.99 -57.02
C MET A 1 29.02 -21.09 -55.99
N LYS A 2 28.26 -20.33 -55.20
CA LYS A 2 28.67 -19.77 -53.90
C LYS A 2 27.40 -19.26 -53.22
N LEU A 3 26.84 -20.13 -52.39
CA LEU A 3 25.69 -19.87 -51.53
C LEU A 3 26.22 -19.10 -50.31
N SER A 4 25.73 -17.89 -50.06
CA SER A 4 25.99 -17.17 -48.82
C SER A 4 24.68 -17.10 -48.05
N LEU A 5 24.58 -17.92 -47.00
CA LEU A 5 23.48 -17.91 -46.03
C LEU A 5 23.52 -16.59 -45.26
N ALA A 6 22.48 -15.77 -45.40
CA ALA A 6 22.22 -14.67 -44.48
C ALA A 6 21.41 -15.21 -43.30
N LEU A 7 22.02 -15.24 -42.12
CA LEU A 7 21.35 -15.55 -40.85
C LEU A 7 20.42 -14.39 -40.49
N ALA A 8 19.10 -14.60 -40.57
CA ALA A 8 18.11 -13.67 -40.05
C ALA A 8 17.94 -13.90 -38.54
N THR A 9 18.51 -13.01 -37.72
CA THR A 9 18.27 -12.97 -36.28
C THR A 9 16.88 -12.37 -36.03
N LEU A 10 15.91 -13.22 -35.67
CA LEU A 10 14.63 -12.76 -35.10
C LEU A 10 14.87 -12.19 -33.70
N ALA A 11 14.75 -10.87 -33.54
CA ALA A 11 14.60 -10.25 -32.24
C ALA A 11 13.13 -10.40 -31.79
N VAL A 12 12.89 -11.23 -30.78
CA VAL A 12 11.60 -11.32 -30.11
C VAL A 12 11.43 -10.08 -29.23
N PHE A 13 10.46 -9.23 -29.56
CA PHE A 13 10.04 -8.12 -28.72
C PHE A 13 9.41 -8.69 -27.45
N VAL A 14 10.13 -8.61 -26.34
CA VAL A 14 9.59 -8.89 -25.00
C VAL A 14 8.58 -7.79 -24.69
N SER A 15 7.29 -8.13 -24.75
CA SER A 15 6.21 -7.26 -24.27
C SER A 15 6.47 -6.93 -22.80
N SER A 16 6.96 -5.73 -22.55
CA SER A 16 7.05 -5.18 -21.21
C SER A 16 5.63 -4.90 -20.76
N ALA A 17 5.05 -5.79 -19.96
CA ALA A 17 3.89 -5.44 -19.17
C ALA A 17 4.31 -4.27 -18.27
N ALA A 18 3.91 -3.06 -18.65
CA ALA A 18 4.00 -1.90 -17.78
C ALA A 18 3.13 -2.19 -16.55
N ALA A 19 3.75 -2.72 -15.51
CA ALA A 19 3.15 -2.71 -14.19
C ALA A 19 2.98 -1.23 -13.83
N ASN A 20 1.73 -0.77 -13.82
CA ASN A 20 1.40 0.58 -13.38
C ASN A 20 2.11 0.84 -12.04
N PRO A 21 2.75 1.99 -11.85
CA PRO A 21 3.37 2.32 -10.58
C PRO A 21 2.33 2.17 -9.49
N VAL A 22 2.56 1.23 -8.57
CA VAL A 22 1.84 1.20 -7.30
C VAL A 22 2.14 2.54 -6.68
N GLU A 23 1.14 3.39 -6.57
CA GLU A 23 1.25 4.68 -5.90
C GLU A 23 1.66 4.40 -4.46
N THR A 24 2.96 4.52 -4.24
CA THR A 24 3.59 4.36 -2.94
C THR A 24 3.15 5.53 -2.11
N THR A 25 2.33 5.27 -1.09
CA THR A 25 2.14 6.22 0.00
C THR A 25 3.53 6.67 0.48
N PRO A 26 3.82 7.99 0.47
CA PRO A 26 5.11 8.49 0.88
C PRO A 26 5.47 7.94 2.26
N GLN A 27 6.72 7.47 2.38
CA GLN A 27 7.26 6.68 3.50
C GLN A 27 7.29 7.42 4.86
N GLY A 28 6.62 8.57 4.99
CA GLY A 28 6.68 9.45 6.15
C GLY A 28 5.47 9.49 7.09
N ALA A 29 4.31 8.91 6.74
CA ALA A 29 3.09 9.10 7.57
C ALA A 29 2.09 7.93 7.62
N CYS A 30 2.44 6.72 7.17
CA CYS A 30 1.55 5.57 7.39
C CYS A 30 1.58 5.12 8.87
N GLY A 31 0.48 4.57 9.35
CA GLY A 31 0.35 4.01 10.69
C GLY A 31 0.66 2.51 10.67
N PRO A 32 1.52 2.00 11.56
CA PRO A 32 1.68 0.57 11.78
C PRO A 32 0.45 0.03 12.54
N LYS A 33 -0.35 -0.83 11.89
CA LYS A 33 -1.53 -1.42 12.55
C LYS A 33 -1.11 -2.25 13.77
N TRP A 34 -1.85 -2.09 14.87
CA TRP A 34 -1.60 -2.77 16.15
C TRP A 34 -0.27 -2.42 16.83
N ASP A 35 0.30 -1.27 16.50
CA ASP A 35 1.51 -0.76 17.12
C ASP A 35 1.24 0.58 17.82
N TRP A 36 2.21 1.02 18.62
CA TRP A 36 2.11 2.17 19.51
C TRP A 36 1.85 3.48 18.76
N CYS A 37 1.14 4.38 19.43
CA CYS A 37 0.86 5.71 18.90
C CYS A 37 0.81 6.75 20.02
N ASP A 38 1.27 7.97 19.74
CA ASP A 38 1.41 9.00 20.77
C ASP A 38 0.15 9.88 20.88
N ASN A 39 -0.44 10.24 19.73
CA ASN A 39 -1.50 11.24 19.65
C ASN A 39 -2.88 10.58 19.54
N LEU A 40 -3.63 10.55 20.64
CA LEU A 40 -4.99 10.03 20.64
C LEU A 40 -5.86 10.76 19.61
N GLY A 41 -6.63 9.98 18.85
CA GLY A 41 -7.51 10.50 17.80
C GLY A 41 -6.82 10.80 16.48
N GLU A 42 -5.49 10.75 16.40
CA GLU A 42 -4.76 10.86 15.14
C GLU A 42 -5.23 9.77 14.16
N ILE A 43 -5.32 10.12 12.88
CA ILE A 43 -5.77 9.25 11.80
C ILE A 43 -4.62 9.07 10.81
N ARG A 44 -4.38 7.83 10.39
CA ARG A 44 -3.38 7.48 9.38
C ARG A 44 -3.86 6.36 8.47
N CYS A 45 -3.19 6.15 7.36
CA CYS A 45 -3.39 4.95 6.53
C CYS A 45 -2.51 3.81 7.01
N GLU A 46 -3.02 2.58 7.00
CA GLU A 46 -2.22 1.40 7.33
C GLU A 46 -1.10 1.22 6.31
N CYS A 47 0.12 1.06 6.82
CA CYS A 47 1.27 0.70 6.01
C CYS A 47 0.99 -0.61 5.25
N ASN A 48 0.96 -0.54 3.91
CA ASN A 48 0.71 -1.68 3.00
C ASN A 48 -0.65 -2.39 3.15
N GLY A 49 -1.56 -1.88 3.99
CA GLY A 49 -2.86 -2.51 4.25
C GLY A 49 -4.04 -1.76 3.65
N GLY A 50 -3.91 -0.45 3.42
CA GLY A 50 -4.97 0.38 2.83
C GLY A 50 -6.22 0.54 3.71
N HIS A 51 -6.18 0.12 4.97
CA HIS A 51 -7.19 0.47 5.98
C HIS A 51 -6.92 1.88 6.52
N ARG A 52 -7.98 2.51 7.02
CA ARG A 52 -7.86 3.72 7.82
C ARG A 52 -7.67 3.33 9.29
N LEU A 53 -6.63 3.89 9.90
CA LEU A 53 -6.25 3.65 11.28
C LEU A 53 -6.56 4.87 12.15
N LYS A 54 -6.91 4.63 13.41
CA LYS A 54 -7.06 5.65 14.45
C LYS A 54 -6.22 5.28 15.66
N CYS A 55 -5.45 6.23 16.18
CA CYS A 55 -4.79 6.07 17.47
C CYS A 55 -5.85 6.12 18.58
N ALA A 56 -6.05 4.98 19.25
CA ALA A 56 -7.08 4.83 20.26
C ALA A 56 -6.50 4.23 21.54
N GLN A 57 -7.09 4.64 22.66
CA GLN A 57 -6.75 4.10 23.97
C GLN A 57 -7.41 2.73 24.14
N ILE A 58 -6.63 1.77 24.62
CA ILE A 58 -7.11 0.44 25.01
C ILE A 58 -6.79 0.20 26.49
N TRP A 59 -7.66 -0.58 27.13
CA TRP A 59 -7.48 -1.03 28.50
C TRP A 59 -6.94 -2.45 28.47
N LEU A 60 -5.73 -2.63 29.01
CA LEU A 60 -5.10 -3.93 29.22
C LEU A 60 -5.11 -4.23 30.72
N ASP A 61 -4.95 -5.50 31.07
CA ASP A 61 -4.82 -5.90 32.48
C ASP A 61 -3.62 -5.23 33.18
N THR A 62 -2.62 -4.82 32.41
CA THR A 62 -1.42 -4.11 32.88
C THR A 62 -1.58 -2.59 32.94
N GLY A 63 -2.73 -2.05 32.51
CA GLY A 63 -3.03 -0.62 32.54
C GLY A 63 -3.55 -0.07 31.22
N VAL A 64 -3.46 1.25 31.09
CA VAL A 64 -3.96 2.00 29.93
C VAL A 64 -2.83 2.22 28.94
N THR A 65 -3.10 2.00 27.65
CA THR A 65 -2.15 2.35 26.61
C THR A 65 -2.81 2.70 25.26
N LYS A 66 -2.02 3.10 24.26
CA LYS A 66 -2.50 3.65 22.99
C LYS A 66 -1.96 2.85 21.79
N PHE A 67 -2.84 2.45 20.89
CA PHE A 67 -2.46 1.72 19.68
C PHE A 67 -3.18 2.26 18.44
N TRP A 68 -2.55 2.06 17.28
CA TRP A 68 -3.21 2.20 15.99
C TRP A 68 -4.21 1.08 15.76
N ASN A 69 -5.49 1.43 15.72
CA ASN A 69 -6.60 0.50 15.53
C ASN A 69 -7.22 0.72 14.13
N PRO A 70 -7.52 -0.35 13.37
CA PRO A 70 -8.29 -0.22 12.14
C PRO A 70 -9.73 0.22 12.47
N VAL A 71 -10.20 1.28 11.82
CA VAL A 71 -11.55 1.80 12.04
C VAL A 71 -12.45 1.66 10.81
N GLU A 72 -11.86 1.51 9.63
CA GLU A 72 -12.60 1.43 8.37
C GLU A 72 -11.78 0.71 7.29
N ASN A 73 -12.45 -0.16 6.52
CA ASN A 73 -11.89 -0.71 5.30
C ASN A 73 -12.17 0.27 4.16
N CYS A 74 -11.13 0.91 3.64
CA CYS A 74 -11.32 1.86 2.54
C CYS A 74 -11.79 1.15 1.25
N PRO A 75 -12.46 1.88 0.33
CA PRO A 75 -12.87 1.32 -0.95
C PRO A 75 -11.69 0.71 -1.72
N LYS A 76 -11.97 -0.32 -2.51
CA LYS A 76 -10.97 -0.91 -3.40
C LYS A 76 -10.90 -0.15 -4.72
N HIS A 77 -9.69 0.12 -5.20
CA HIS A 77 -9.41 0.37 -6.62
C HIS A 77 -8.72 -0.87 -7.19
N GLY A 78 -9.40 -1.58 -8.08
CA GLY A 78 -8.98 -2.90 -8.53
C GLY A 78 -8.97 -3.90 -7.38
N THR A 79 -7.80 -4.45 -7.05
CA THR A 79 -7.66 -5.48 -5.99
C THR A 79 -7.21 -4.94 -4.65
N LYS A 80 -6.87 -3.64 -4.55
CA LYS A 80 -6.24 -3.03 -3.36
C LYS A 80 -7.14 -1.97 -2.73
N LEU A 81 -7.14 -1.90 -1.39
CA LEU A 81 -7.80 -0.83 -0.64
C LEU A 81 -7.03 0.49 -0.82
N GLN A 82 -7.75 1.60 -0.96
CA GLN A 82 -7.17 2.91 -1.20
C GLN A 82 -7.35 3.85 -0.01
N CYS A 83 -6.24 4.09 0.69
CA CYS A 83 -6.16 5.08 1.74
C CYS A 83 -5.00 6.03 1.43
N ILE A 84 -5.28 7.34 1.41
CA ILE A 84 -4.29 8.39 1.17
C ILE A 84 -4.43 9.42 2.29
N ASP A 85 -3.32 9.75 2.96
CA ASP A 85 -3.25 10.76 4.03
C ASP A 85 -4.34 10.64 5.13
N GLY A 86 -4.69 9.40 5.50
CA GLY A 86 -5.70 9.10 6.51
C GLY A 86 -7.14 9.18 6.04
N ALA A 87 -7.38 9.40 4.74
CA ALA A 87 -8.69 9.41 4.11
C ALA A 87 -8.89 8.21 3.19
N CYS A 88 -10.07 7.61 3.25
CA CYS A 88 -10.50 6.64 2.25
C CYS A 88 -10.90 7.38 0.97
N VAL A 89 -10.31 6.99 -0.15
CA VAL A 89 -10.62 7.57 -1.46
C VAL A 89 -11.45 6.58 -2.28
N GLY A 90 -12.49 7.10 -2.92
CA GLY A 90 -13.42 6.30 -3.74
C GLY A 90 -12.91 6.08 -5.18
N PRO A 91 -13.56 5.17 -5.93
CA PRO A 91 -13.38 4.99 -7.38
C PRO A 91 -13.56 6.29 -8.18
#